data_AF-A0AAE1KX15-F1
#
_entry.id   AF-A0AAE1KX15-F1
#
_cell.length_a   1.000
_cell.length_b   1.000
_cell.length_c   1.000
_cell.angle_alpha   90.00
_cell.angle_beta   90.00
_cell.angle_gamma   90.00
#
_symmetry.space_group_name_H-M   'P 1'
#
loop_
_entity.id
_entity.type
_entity.pdbx_description
1 polymer ?
#
loop_
_entity_poly.entity_id
_entity_poly.type
_entity_poly.pdbx_seq_one_letter_code
_entity_poly.pdbx_strand_id
1 'polypeptide(L)'
;MSRLLPLLMVATTVIGPSHSVITSRKECGEVTGDLYQFSAKTLNGSQTMDFEQFRGKQEPGVTSDEIYNGIRYVRPGGGFEPFFTLFKKVDVNGDDEDPIFTFLKSGCEYTDTDYSSSLFYSPLRVGDIHWNFEKFLLDRTGKPFTRYHPSVVGVEPLMEDINLLLSAS
;
A
#
# COMPACT_ATOMS: atom_id res chain seq x y z
N MET A 1 73.53 -5.72 -14.64
CA MET A 1 73.39 -4.77 -13.51
C MET A 1 72.01 -4.14 -13.61
N SER A 2 71.27 -4.25 -12.50
CA SER A 2 69.82 -4.19 -12.41
C SER A 2 69.23 -2.80 -12.68
N ARG A 3 68.15 -2.73 -13.47
CA ARG A 3 67.32 -1.52 -13.61
C ARG A 3 66.30 -1.52 -12.47
N LEU A 4 66.45 -0.59 -11.53
CA LEU A 4 65.47 -0.34 -10.46
C LEU A 4 64.20 0.31 -11.06
N LEU A 5 63.06 -0.35 -10.88
CA LEU A 5 61.74 0.26 -11.07
C LEU A 5 61.39 1.09 -9.81
N PRO A 6 60.86 2.31 -9.94
CA PRO A 6 60.28 3.01 -8.81
C PRO A 6 58.88 2.45 -8.52
N LEU A 7 58.70 1.89 -7.33
CA LEU A 7 57.41 1.45 -6.80
C LEU A 7 56.62 2.69 -6.35
N LEU A 8 55.62 3.10 -7.13
CA LEU A 8 54.69 4.15 -6.77
C LEU A 8 53.58 3.56 -5.86
N MET A 9 53.72 3.67 -4.54
CA MET A 9 52.63 3.38 -3.62
C MET A 9 51.68 4.57 -3.56
N VAL A 10 50.52 4.45 -4.21
CA VAL A 10 49.42 5.41 -4.06
C VAL A 10 48.49 4.87 -2.97
N ALA A 11 48.54 5.48 -1.78
CA ALA A 11 47.52 5.27 -0.77
C ALA A 11 46.30 6.14 -1.11
N THR A 12 45.41 5.64 -1.97
CA THR A 12 44.06 6.21 -2.09
C THR A 12 43.20 5.62 -0.98
N THR A 13 43.08 6.35 0.13
CA THR A 13 41.90 6.20 0.99
C THR A 13 40.70 6.70 0.22
N VAL A 14 40.02 5.80 -0.48
CA VAL A 14 38.68 6.07 -1.01
C VAL A 14 37.76 6.14 0.19
N ILE A 15 37.61 7.35 0.76
CA ILE A 15 36.47 7.66 1.63
C ILE A 15 35.27 7.75 0.69
N GLY A 16 34.67 6.59 0.41
CA GLY A 16 33.39 6.51 -0.28
C GLY A 16 32.30 7.22 0.53
N PRO A 17 31.20 7.66 -0.11
CA PRO A 17 30.09 8.30 0.60
C PRO A 17 29.65 7.38 1.73
N SER A 18 29.53 7.93 2.93
CA SER A 18 29.02 7.19 4.08
C SER A 18 27.62 6.69 3.72
N HIS A 19 27.50 5.44 3.29
CA HIS A 19 26.27 4.72 3.52
C HIS A 19 26.06 4.78 5.02
N SER A 20 25.03 5.52 5.43
CA SER A 20 24.50 5.44 6.78
C SER A 20 24.12 3.98 7.00
N VAL A 21 25.08 3.22 7.53
CA VAL A 21 24.85 1.85 7.98
C VAL A 21 23.72 1.97 8.99
N ILE A 22 22.60 1.31 8.73
CA ILE A 22 21.50 1.22 9.68
C ILE A 22 22.02 0.36 10.85
N THR A 23 22.71 1.00 11.80
CA THR A 23 23.40 0.34 12.91
C THR A 23 22.46 -0.15 14.02
N SER A 24 21.18 0.24 13.96
CA SER A 24 20.16 -0.09 14.97
C SER A 24 19.21 -1.22 14.56
N ARG A 25 19.35 -1.83 13.38
CA ARG A 25 18.51 -2.96 12.98
C ARG A 25 19.05 -4.25 13.60
N LYS A 26 18.26 -4.88 14.47
CA LYS A 26 18.48 -6.24 14.95
C LYS A 26 17.40 -7.14 14.38
N GLU A 27 17.80 -8.29 13.88
CA GLU A 27 16.84 -9.33 13.49
C GLU A 27 16.23 -9.94 14.74
N CYS A 28 14.92 -10.20 14.67
CA CYS A 28 14.22 -10.91 15.72
C CYS A 28 14.62 -12.40 15.69
N GLY A 29 14.71 -13.02 16.87
CA GLY A 29 14.86 -14.48 16.98
C GLY A 29 13.52 -15.20 16.76
N GLU A 30 13.57 -16.53 16.76
CA GLU A 30 12.36 -17.35 16.70
C GLU A 30 11.49 -17.16 17.94
N VAL A 31 10.18 -17.09 17.73
CA VAL A 31 9.16 -17.02 18.78
C VAL A 31 8.08 -18.06 18.50
N THR A 32 7.48 -18.63 19.54
CA THR A 32 6.33 -19.53 19.41
C THR A 32 5.05 -18.69 19.37
N GLY A 33 4.20 -18.93 18.36
CA GLY A 33 2.91 -18.24 18.21
C GLY A 33 2.98 -16.99 17.32
N ASP A 34 1.90 -16.22 17.31
CA ASP A 34 1.80 -14.94 16.60
C ASP A 34 1.17 -13.85 17.47
N LEU A 35 1.26 -12.59 17.01
CA LEU A 35 0.76 -11.43 17.75
C LEU A 35 -0.73 -11.55 18.09
N TYR A 36 -1.50 -12.24 17.26
CA TYR A 36 -2.95 -12.25 17.33
C TYR A 36 -3.49 -13.16 18.44
N GLN A 37 -2.61 -13.91 19.11
CA GLN A 37 -2.94 -14.65 20.33
C GLN A 37 -2.98 -13.76 21.58
N PHE A 38 -2.61 -12.49 21.45
CA PHE A 38 -2.49 -11.55 22.56
C PHE A 38 -3.56 -10.46 22.52
N SER A 39 -3.75 -9.82 23.66
CA SER A 39 -4.60 -8.64 23.82
C SER A 39 -3.91 -7.59 24.69
N ALA A 40 -4.32 -6.33 24.56
CA ALA A 40 -3.79 -5.23 25.35
C ALA A 40 -4.91 -4.31 25.84
N LYS A 41 -4.71 -3.69 27.01
CA LYS A 41 -5.65 -2.68 27.51
C LYS A 41 -5.40 -1.33 26.83
N THR A 42 -6.49 -0.62 26.55
CA THR A 42 -6.49 0.78 26.09
C THR A 42 -5.82 1.69 27.13
N LEU A 43 -5.35 2.87 26.69
CA LEU A 43 -4.62 3.82 27.54
C LEU A 43 -5.38 4.23 28.80
N ASN A 44 -6.71 4.35 28.72
CA ASN A 44 -7.57 4.66 29.87
C ASN A 44 -7.97 3.42 30.69
N GLY A 45 -7.50 2.23 30.31
CA GLY A 45 -7.79 0.95 30.95
C GLY A 45 -9.23 0.45 30.80
N SER A 46 -10.09 1.15 30.06
CA SER A 46 -11.53 0.86 30.01
C SER A 46 -11.90 -0.33 29.13
N GLN A 47 -11.07 -0.64 28.14
CA GLN A 47 -11.31 -1.69 27.16
C GLN A 47 -10.05 -2.54 26.97
N THR A 48 -10.25 -3.85 26.78
CA THR A 48 -9.22 -4.79 26.32
C THR A 48 -9.41 -5.03 24.83
N MET A 49 -8.37 -4.76 24.04
CA MET A 49 -8.35 -4.95 22.60
C MET A 49 -7.66 -6.27 22.28
N ASP A 50 -8.40 -7.20 21.71
CA ASP A 50 -7.87 -8.43 21.12
C ASP A 50 -7.20 -8.10 19.78
N PHE A 51 -5.97 -8.56 19.56
CA PHE A 51 -5.27 -8.26 18.31
C PHE A 51 -5.82 -9.05 17.12
N GLU A 52 -6.48 -10.20 17.33
CA GLU A 52 -7.10 -10.99 16.26
C GLU A 52 -8.05 -10.16 15.39
N GLN A 53 -8.72 -9.15 15.96
CA GLN A 53 -9.64 -8.27 15.23
C GLN A 53 -8.98 -7.50 14.07
N PHE A 54 -7.64 -7.38 14.07
CA PHE A 54 -6.85 -6.69 13.05
C PHE A 54 -6.18 -7.63 12.06
N ARG A 55 -6.30 -8.96 12.21
CA ARG A 55 -5.65 -9.93 11.33
C ARG A 55 -6.02 -9.64 9.88
N GLY A 56 -5.01 -9.41 9.04
CA GLY A 56 -5.18 -9.13 7.61
C GLY A 56 -5.79 -7.77 7.25
N LYS A 57 -6.19 -6.95 8.21
CA LYS A 57 -6.81 -5.63 7.97
C LYS A 57 -5.74 -4.54 7.85
N GLN A 58 -5.66 -3.91 6.68
CA GLN A 58 -4.60 -2.93 6.39
C GLN A 58 -5.01 -1.47 6.66
N GLU A 59 -6.31 -1.21 6.87
CA GLU A 59 -6.83 0.12 7.22
C GLU A 59 -7.63 0.09 8.55
N PRO A 60 -6.94 -0.12 9.70
CA PRO A 60 -7.58 -0.25 11.01
C PRO A 60 -8.06 1.08 11.59
N GLY A 61 -7.65 2.24 11.02
CA GLY A 61 -8.08 3.56 11.49
C GLY A 61 -9.60 3.70 11.50
N VAL A 62 -10.15 4.11 12.63
CA VAL A 62 -11.60 4.28 12.83
C VAL A 62 -12.02 5.70 12.49
N THR A 63 -11.18 6.67 12.84
CA THR A 63 -11.40 8.09 12.62
C THR A 63 -10.56 8.63 11.47
N SER A 64 -11.03 9.71 10.84
CA SER A 64 -10.25 10.41 9.82
C SER A 64 -8.88 10.86 10.34
N ASP A 65 -8.81 11.31 11.60
CA ASP A 65 -7.55 11.75 12.23
C ASP A 65 -6.55 10.61 12.35
N GLU A 66 -6.98 9.40 12.70
CA GLU A 66 -6.10 8.22 12.76
C GLU A 66 -5.54 7.87 11.38
N ILE A 67 -6.36 7.94 10.34
CA ILE A 67 -5.94 7.66 8.95
C ILE A 67 -4.90 8.71 8.51
N TYR A 68 -5.20 10.00 8.70
CA TYR A 68 -4.27 11.09 8.35
C TYR A 68 -2.97 11.01 9.14
N ASN A 69 -3.04 10.71 10.44
CA ASN A 69 -1.85 10.55 11.27
C ASN A 69 -1.01 9.33 10.84
N GLY A 70 -1.66 8.22 10.47
CA GLY A 70 -1.00 7.05 9.91
C GLY A 70 -0.20 7.39 8.65
N ILE A 71 -0.84 8.08 7.70
CA ILE A 71 -0.21 8.53 6.46
C ILE A 71 0.95 9.50 6.73
N ARG A 72 0.73 10.50 7.59
CA ARG A 72 1.68 11.60 7.84
C ARG A 72 2.89 11.19 8.66
N TYR A 73 2.69 10.35 9.67
CA TYR A 73 3.70 10.08 10.70
C TYR A 73 4.19 8.62 10.73
N VAL A 74 3.45 7.67 10.16
CA VAL A 74 3.80 6.23 10.24
C VAL A 74 4.24 5.69 8.88
N ARG A 75 3.35 5.69 7.89
CA ARG A 75 3.63 5.20 6.54
C ARG A 75 2.69 5.87 5.52
N PRO A 76 3.21 6.62 4.53
CA PRO A 76 4.62 6.80 4.19
C PRO A 76 5.46 7.49 5.27
N GLY A 77 4.85 8.29 6.15
CA GLY A 77 5.55 9.01 7.19
C GLY A 77 6.30 10.24 6.66
N GLY A 78 7.21 10.80 7.46
CA GLY A 78 8.06 11.92 7.04
C GLY A 78 7.31 13.24 6.79
N GLY A 79 6.09 13.39 7.31
CA GLY A 79 5.25 14.56 7.05
C GLY A 79 4.54 14.51 5.70
N PHE A 80 4.46 13.34 5.05
CA PHE A 80 3.73 13.19 3.79
C PHE A 80 2.27 13.60 3.92
N GLU A 81 1.80 14.38 2.96
CA GLU A 81 0.40 14.81 2.83
C GLU A 81 -0.10 14.43 1.43
N PRO A 82 -1.24 13.71 1.32
CA PRO A 82 -1.84 13.41 0.02
C PRO A 82 -2.19 14.70 -0.74
N PHE A 83 -1.76 14.80 -2.00
CA PHE A 83 -2.11 15.93 -2.87
C PHE A 83 -3.49 15.76 -3.55
N PHE A 84 -4.27 14.77 -3.11
CA PHE A 84 -5.59 14.46 -3.64
C PHE A 84 -6.57 14.25 -2.50
N THR A 85 -7.86 14.34 -2.84
CA THR A 85 -8.93 14.20 -1.86
C THR A 85 -9.03 12.75 -1.40
N LEU A 86 -9.04 12.54 -0.09
CA LEU A 86 -9.43 11.28 0.53
C LEU A 86 -10.89 11.35 0.96
N PHE A 87 -11.59 10.23 0.80
CA PHE A 87 -12.99 10.11 1.20
C PHE A 87 -13.09 9.28 2.48
N LYS A 88 -14.27 9.31 3.11
CA LYS A 88 -14.56 8.46 4.28
C LYS A 88 -14.38 6.99 3.90
N LYS A 89 -13.89 6.18 4.85
CA LYS A 89 -13.84 4.72 4.70
C LYS A 89 -15.24 4.16 4.46
N VAL A 90 -15.37 3.33 3.43
CA VAL A 90 -16.59 2.62 3.01
C VAL A 90 -16.22 1.20 2.61
N ASP A 91 -17.21 0.32 2.54
CA ASP A 91 -17.04 -1.01 1.96
C ASP A 91 -17.11 -0.95 0.44
N VAL A 92 -16.27 -1.74 -0.23
CA VAL A 92 -16.16 -1.75 -1.70
C VAL A 92 -16.70 -3.04 -2.33
N ASN A 93 -16.94 -4.05 -1.49
CA ASN A 93 -17.48 -5.37 -1.84
C ASN A 93 -18.48 -5.81 -0.75
N GLY A 94 -19.27 -6.84 -1.06
CA GLY A 94 -20.25 -7.41 -0.14
C GLY A 94 -21.61 -6.71 -0.20
N ASP A 95 -22.50 -7.04 0.75
CA ASP A 95 -23.86 -6.49 0.79
C ASP A 95 -23.91 -5.02 1.18
N ASP A 96 -22.92 -4.55 1.94
CA ASP A 96 -22.82 -3.16 2.40
C ASP A 96 -21.95 -2.27 1.49
N GLU A 97 -21.61 -2.74 0.28
CA GLU A 97 -20.76 -1.98 -0.65
C GLU A 97 -21.38 -0.62 -1.02
N ASP A 98 -20.55 0.41 -1.10
CA ASP A 98 -21.00 1.72 -1.53
C ASP A 98 -21.44 1.68 -3.01
N PRO A 99 -22.59 2.27 -3.38
CA PRO A 99 -23.12 2.21 -4.75
C PRO A 99 -22.15 2.70 -5.83
N ILE A 100 -21.18 3.56 -5.50
CA ILE A 100 -20.14 3.97 -6.46
C ILE A 100 -19.33 2.76 -6.95
N PHE A 101 -19.00 1.82 -6.06
CA PHE A 101 -18.21 0.63 -6.42
C PHE A 101 -19.04 -0.38 -7.19
N THR A 102 -20.35 -0.49 -6.94
CA THR A 102 -21.26 -1.25 -7.80
C THR A 102 -21.23 -0.71 -9.23
N PHE A 103 -21.34 0.62 -9.39
CA PHE A 103 -21.26 1.28 -10.70
C PHE A 103 -19.91 1.03 -11.39
N LEU A 104 -18.79 1.26 -10.69
CA LEU A 104 -17.45 1.07 -11.25
C LEU A 104 -17.19 -0.38 -11.68
N LYS A 105 -17.53 -1.36 -10.84
CA LYS A 105 -17.40 -2.78 -11.14
C LYS A 105 -18.26 -3.21 -12.34
N SER A 106 -19.41 -2.58 -12.55
CA SER A 106 -20.30 -2.90 -13.68
C SER A 106 -19.76 -2.47 -15.05
N GLY A 107 -18.83 -1.50 -15.08
CA GLY A 107 -18.30 -0.93 -16.32
C GLY A 107 -17.04 -1.59 -16.86
N CYS A 108 -16.42 -2.51 -16.13
CA CYS A 108 -15.18 -3.17 -16.51
C CYS A 108 -15.20 -4.65 -16.12
N GLU A 109 -14.54 -5.51 -16.91
CA GLU A 109 -14.27 -6.88 -16.48
C GLU A 109 -13.35 -6.92 -15.25
N TYR A 110 -13.38 -8.01 -14.50
CA TYR A 110 -12.54 -8.21 -13.33
C TYR A 110 -11.06 -8.38 -13.71
N THR A 111 -10.17 -8.03 -12.79
CA THR A 111 -8.72 -8.04 -13.04
C THR A 111 -8.04 -9.37 -12.73
N ASP A 112 -8.71 -10.24 -11.97
CA ASP A 112 -8.21 -11.57 -11.61
C ASP A 112 -9.40 -12.52 -11.33
N THR A 113 -9.20 -13.81 -11.54
CA THR A 113 -10.16 -14.88 -11.22
C THR A 113 -9.94 -15.47 -9.83
N ASP A 114 -8.75 -15.31 -9.26
CA ASP A 114 -8.41 -15.89 -7.97
C ASP A 114 -8.80 -14.95 -6.83
N TYR A 115 -9.19 -15.54 -5.69
CA TYR A 115 -9.49 -14.80 -4.46
C TYR A 115 -8.37 -14.96 -3.44
N SER A 116 -8.05 -13.87 -2.75
CA SER A 116 -7.17 -13.92 -1.58
C SER A 116 -7.80 -14.73 -0.45
N SER A 117 -6.98 -15.40 0.36
CA SER A 117 -7.43 -16.25 1.47
C SER A 117 -7.88 -15.48 2.71
N SER A 118 -7.93 -14.15 2.67
CA SER A 118 -8.31 -13.29 3.81
C SER A 118 -9.17 -12.12 3.35
N LEU A 119 -10.45 -12.39 3.13
CA LEU A 119 -11.47 -11.41 2.75
C LEU A 119 -12.46 -11.22 3.91
N PHE A 120 -12.83 -9.97 4.17
CA PHE A 120 -13.62 -9.58 5.35
C PHE A 120 -14.99 -9.00 4.95
N TYR A 121 -15.66 -9.62 3.99
CA TYR A 121 -16.98 -9.21 3.50
C TYR A 121 -17.76 -10.43 3.00
N SER A 122 -19.07 -10.26 2.81
CA SER A 122 -19.97 -11.29 2.30
C SER A 122 -21.13 -10.65 1.54
N PRO A 123 -21.70 -11.29 0.52
CA PRO A 123 -21.18 -12.48 -0.16
C PRO A 123 -19.98 -12.15 -1.06
N LEU A 124 -19.21 -13.17 -1.42
CA LEU A 124 -18.19 -13.06 -2.47
C LEU A 124 -18.88 -13.11 -3.85
N ARG A 125 -18.48 -12.22 -4.75
CA ARG A 125 -19.02 -12.12 -6.11
C ARG A 125 -17.91 -12.07 -7.16
N VAL A 126 -18.16 -12.71 -8.30
CA VAL A 126 -17.34 -12.49 -9.50
C VAL A 126 -17.43 -11.02 -9.87
N GLY A 127 -16.29 -10.36 -10.08
CA GLY A 127 -16.26 -8.92 -10.31
C GLY A 127 -15.73 -8.11 -9.12
N ASP A 128 -15.67 -8.68 -7.92
CA ASP A 128 -15.23 -7.98 -6.71
C ASP A 128 -13.83 -7.38 -6.86
N ILE A 129 -13.59 -6.29 -6.14
CA ILE A 129 -12.25 -5.69 -6.03
C ILE A 129 -11.35 -6.68 -5.30
N HIS A 130 -10.23 -7.02 -5.91
CA HIS A 130 -9.36 -8.11 -5.51
C HIS A 130 -8.50 -7.75 -4.29
N TRP A 131 -7.94 -6.53 -4.26
CA TRP A 131 -7.10 -6.08 -3.14
C TRP A 131 -6.98 -4.55 -3.05
N ASN A 132 -6.30 -4.08 -2.01
CA ASN A 132 -5.95 -2.68 -1.83
C ASN A 132 -5.17 -2.15 -3.04
N PHE A 133 -5.46 -0.91 -3.43
CA PHE A 133 -4.87 -0.22 -4.59
C PHE A 133 -5.30 -0.75 -5.97
N GLU A 134 -6.43 -1.41 -6.10
CA GLU A 134 -7.08 -1.55 -7.40
C GLU A 134 -7.55 -0.18 -7.93
N LYS A 135 -7.46 0.06 -9.24
CA LYS A 135 -7.71 1.39 -9.82
C LYS A 135 -8.76 1.33 -10.91
N PHE A 136 -9.57 2.38 -10.99
CA PHE A 136 -10.51 2.62 -12.10
C PHE A 136 -10.17 3.97 -12.73
N LEU A 137 -9.99 3.99 -14.04
CA LEU A 137 -9.89 5.21 -14.85
C LEU A 137 -11.24 5.47 -15.51
N LEU A 138 -11.74 6.70 -15.38
CA LEU A 138 -13.00 7.14 -15.98
C LEU A 138 -12.71 8.16 -17.08
N ASP A 139 -13.54 8.16 -18.12
CA ASP A 139 -13.49 9.16 -19.18
C ASP A 139 -14.13 10.51 -18.74
N ARG A 140 -14.04 11.51 -19.62
CA ARG A 140 -14.59 12.87 -19.37
C ARG A 140 -16.12 12.90 -19.23
N THR A 141 -16.82 11.84 -19.66
CA THR A 141 -18.27 11.70 -19.52
C THR A 141 -18.65 11.00 -18.21
N GLY A 142 -17.66 10.57 -17.43
CA GLY A 142 -17.86 9.86 -16.17
C GLY A 142 -18.08 8.36 -16.34
N LYS A 143 -17.76 7.78 -17.51
CA LYS A 143 -17.88 6.35 -17.75
C LYS A 143 -16.58 5.61 -17.42
N PRO A 144 -16.62 4.41 -16.81
CA PRO A 144 -15.45 3.57 -16.66
C PRO A 144 -14.79 3.28 -18.00
N PHE A 145 -13.48 3.49 -18.08
CA PHE A 145 -12.65 3.29 -19.27
C PHE A 145 -11.74 2.07 -19.11
N THR A 146 -10.95 2.03 -18.01
CA THR A 146 -10.02 0.94 -17.72
C THR A 146 -10.00 0.62 -16.23
N ARG A 147 -9.86 -0.66 -15.89
CA ARG A 147 -9.65 -1.18 -14.52
C ARG A 147 -8.28 -1.84 -14.43
N TYR A 148 -7.51 -1.51 -13.39
CA TYR A 148 -6.13 -1.96 -13.24
C TYR A 148 -5.96 -2.82 -11.98
N HIS A 149 -5.34 -3.99 -12.15
CA HIS A 149 -5.03 -4.90 -11.06
C HIS A 149 -4.14 -4.22 -9.99
N PRO A 150 -4.25 -4.56 -8.70
CA PRO A 150 -3.39 -4.03 -7.63
C PRO A 150 -1.88 -4.16 -7.89
N SER A 151 -1.45 -5.21 -8.60
CA SER A 151 -0.04 -5.43 -8.96
C SER A 151 0.50 -4.48 -10.02
N VAL A 152 -0.36 -3.73 -10.72
CA VAL A 152 0.06 -2.64 -11.59
C VAL A 152 0.60 -1.52 -10.71
N VAL A 153 1.92 -1.53 -10.55
CA VAL A 153 2.71 -0.55 -9.80
C VAL A 153 3.36 0.44 -10.75
N GLY A 154 3.57 1.67 -10.26
CA GLY A 154 4.08 2.77 -11.10
C GLY A 154 2.95 3.59 -11.72
N VAL A 155 3.32 4.73 -12.28
CA VAL A 155 2.40 5.67 -12.93
C VAL A 155 2.37 5.48 -14.44
N GLU A 156 3.41 4.85 -14.99
CA GLU A 156 3.69 4.73 -16.41
C GLU A 156 2.57 4.01 -17.17
N PRO A 157 2.05 2.85 -16.70
CA PRO A 157 0.95 2.18 -17.39
C PRO A 157 -0.34 2.99 -17.39
N LEU A 158 -0.58 3.76 -16.32
CA LEU A 158 -1.77 4.61 -16.22
C LEU A 158 -1.62 5.89 -17.06
N MET A 159 -0.41 6.44 -17.16
CA MET A 159 -0.14 7.67 -17.91
C MET A 159 -0.43 7.53 -19.39
N GLU A 160 -0.19 6.36 -19.98
CA GLU A 160 -0.51 6.11 -21.39
C GLU A 160 -2.02 6.28 -21.65
N ASP A 161 -2.85 5.59 -20.88
CA ASP A 161 -4.31 5.68 -20.99
C ASP A 161 -4.85 7.07 -20.62
N ILE A 162 -4.28 7.72 -19.60
CA ILE A 162 -4.65 9.09 -19.21
C ILE A 162 -4.36 10.05 -20.38
N ASN A 163 -3.18 9.98 -20.99
CA ASN A 163 -2.81 10.85 -22.10
C ASN A 163 -3.70 10.60 -23.34
N LEU A 164 -4.11 9.35 -23.56
CA LEU A 164 -5.08 9.02 -24.60
C LEU A 164 -6.43 9.74 -24.36
N LEU A 165 -6.98 9.67 -23.15
CA LEU A 165 -8.24 10.35 -22.80
C LEU A 165 -8.11 11.88 -22.78
N LEU A 166 -6.91 12.40 -22.53
CA LEU A 166 -6.64 13.84 -22.59
C LEU A 166 -6.49 14.35 -24.04
N SER A 167 -5.96 13.53 -24.94
CA SER A 167 -5.73 13.89 -26.35
C SER A 167 -6.93 13.68 -27.28
N ALA A 168 -7.87 12.82 -26.89
CA ALA A 168 -9.11 12.57 -27.63
C ALA A 168 -10.14 13.72 -27.58
N SER A 169 -9.73 14.92 -27.16
CA SER A 169 -10.57 16.12 -27.00
C SER A 169 -10.19 17.26 -27.93
#